data_AF-A0AB39MCC1-F1
#
_entry.id   AF-A0AB39MCC1-F1
#
_cell.length_a   1.000
_cell.length_b   1.000
_cell.length_c   1.000
_cell.angle_alpha   90.00
_cell.angle_beta   90.00
_cell.angle_gamma   90.00
#
_symmetry.space_group_name_H-M   'P 1'
#
loop_
_entity.id
_entity.type
_entity.pdbx_description
1 polymer ?
#
loop_
_entity_poly.entity_id
_entity_poly.type
_entity_poly.pdbx_seq_one_letter_code
_entity_poly.pdbx_strand_id
1 'polypeptide(L)' 'MDKCGECEKTFDIADARQEYNAEFGEGIDYDDQFPEGGMCGNCAASQTEGFMNHGNAILMMNGELDYDADHVEKYL' A
#
# COMPACT_ATOMS: atom_id res chain seq x y z
N MET A 1 12.75 -13.25 11.21
CA MET A 1 13.36 -12.73 9.98
C MET A 1 12.88 -13.56 8.80
N ASP A 2 12.15 -12.92 7.91
CA ASP A 2 11.52 -13.48 6.71
C ASP A 2 12.07 -12.81 5.44
N LYS A 3 11.68 -13.33 4.28
CA LYS A 3 12.10 -12.81 2.97
C LYS A 3 10.91 -12.16 2.28
N CYS A 4 11.05 -10.90 1.87
CA CYS A 4 9.99 -10.18 1.19
C CYS A 4 9.69 -10.83 -0.16
N GLY A 5 8.41 -11.12 -0.44
CA GLY A 5 7.97 -11.73 -1.69
C GLY A 5 8.16 -10.84 -2.93
N GLU A 6 8.32 -9.53 -2.75
CA GLU A 6 8.48 -8.56 -3.84
C GLU A 6 9.96 -8.24 -4.11
N CYS A 7 10.70 -7.80 -3.09
CA CYS A 7 12.07 -7.32 -3.27
C CYS A 7 13.15 -8.32 -2.84
N GLU A 8 12.75 -9.50 -2.36
CA GLU A 8 13.62 -10.58 -1.86
C GLU A 8 14.57 -10.21 -0.71
N LYS A 9 14.44 -9.02 -0.12
CA LYS A 9 15.23 -8.60 1.02
C LYS A 9 14.77 -9.33 2.29
N THR A 10 15.72 -9.65 3.15
CA THR A 10 15.42 -10.16 4.49
C THR A 10 14.95 -9.03 5.38
N PHE A 11 13.87 -9.25 6.12
CA PHE A 11 13.30 -8.25 7.01
C PHE A 11 12.71 -8.91 8.26
N ASP A 12 12.45 -8.11 9.29
CA ASP A 12 11.69 -8.54 10.46
C ASP A 12 10.24 -8.05 10.36
N ILE A 13 9.28 -8.92 10.66
CA ILE A 13 7.87 -8.57 10.54
C ILE A 13 7.46 -7.47 11.53
N ALA A 14 8.09 -7.41 12.71
CA ALA A 14 7.83 -6.34 13.67
C ALA A 14 8.30 -4.99 13.11
N ASP A 15 9.49 -4.96 12.49
CA ASP A 15 10.01 -3.76 11.83
C ASP A 15 9.12 -3.36 10.64
N ALA A 16 8.67 -4.32 9.83
CA ALA A 16 7.77 -4.04 8.71
C ALA A 16 6.43 -3.44 9.16
N ARG A 17 5.83 -3.96 10.23
CA ARG A 17 4.61 -3.38 10.83
C ARG A 17 4.86 -1.97 11.32
N GLN A 18 6.00 -1.71 11.96
CA GLN A 18 6.34 -0.39 12.45
C GLN A 18 6.53 0.61 11.30
N GLU A 19 7.27 0.22 10.25
CA GLU A 19 7.46 1.02 9.04
C GLU A 19 6.11 1.33 8.37
N TYR A 20 5.25 0.31 8.23
CA TYR A 20 3.94 0.46 7.61
C TYR A 20 3.02 1.37 8.44
N ASN A 21 2.97 1.18 9.75
CA ASN A 21 2.18 2.00 10.66
C ASN A 21 2.72 3.44 10.76
N ALA A 22 4.02 3.67 10.50
CA ALA A 22 4.57 5.01 10.44
C ALA A 22 4.04 5.80 9.22
N GLU A 23 3.69 5.11 8.13
CA GLU A 23 3.16 5.73 6.91
C GLU A 23 1.64 5.93 6.97
N PHE A 24 0.88 4.91 7.38
CA PHE A 24 -0.61 4.95 7.32
C PHE A 24 -1.29 5.14 8.69
N GLY A 25 -0.54 5.14 9.79
CA GLY A 25 -1.09 5.20 11.13
C GLY A 25 -1.95 3.98 11.48
N GLU A 26 -2.90 4.16 12.40
CA GLU A 26 -3.85 3.11 12.83
C GLU A 26 -5.02 2.90 11.85
N GLY A 27 -5.06 3.63 10.73
CA GLY A 27 -6.18 3.60 9.79
C GLY A 27 -6.18 2.38 8.85
N ILE A 28 -5.00 1.78 8.64
CA ILE A 28 -4.81 0.59 7.81
C ILE A 28 -3.88 -0.35 8.56
N ASP A 29 -4.36 -1.52 8.94
CA ASP A 29 -3.56 -2.51 9.65
C ASP A 29 -2.75 -3.36 8.66
N TYR A 30 -1.44 -3.48 8.91
CA TYR A 30 -0.55 -4.30 8.10
C TYR A 30 -0.99 -5.77 8.03
N ASP A 31 -1.38 -6.38 9.15
CA ASP A 31 -1.75 -7.80 9.22
C ASP A 31 -3.10 -8.06 8.52
N ASP A 32 -3.99 -7.06 8.45
CA ASP A 32 -5.24 -7.17 7.68
C ASP A 32 -4.97 -7.15 6.16
N GLN A 33 -4.04 -6.31 5.70
CA GLN A 33 -3.69 -6.21 4.27
C GLN A 33 -2.74 -7.33 3.82
N PHE A 34 -1.84 -7.76 4.70
CA PHE A 34 -0.78 -8.74 4.43
C PHE A 34 -0.79 -9.86 5.49
N PRO A 35 -1.86 -10.68 5.56
CA PRO A 35 -2.07 -11.65 6.64
C PRO A 35 -1.01 -12.74 6.75
N GLU A 36 -0.30 -13.03 5.65
CA GLU A 36 0.81 -13.98 5.65
C GLU A 36 2.15 -13.35 6.05
N GLY A 37 2.21 -12.04 6.26
CA GLY A 37 3.43 -11.33 6.68
C GLY A 37 4.56 -11.39 5.65
N GLY A 38 4.24 -11.58 4.36
CA GLY A 38 5.22 -11.84 3.30
C GLY A 38 5.92 -10.61 2.72
N MET A 39 5.61 -9.40 3.22
CA MET A 39 6.06 -8.14 2.59
C MET A 39 6.82 -7.27 3.59
N CYS A 40 7.99 -6.75 3.22
CA CYS A 40 8.65 -5.74 4.06
C CYS A 40 7.81 -4.46 4.10
N GLY A 41 8.03 -3.60 5.11
CA GLY A 41 7.23 -2.39 5.33
C GLY A 41 7.16 -1.49 4.10
N ASN A 42 8.31 -1.24 3.46
CA ASN A 42 8.38 -0.46 2.22
C ASN A 42 7.56 -1.06 1.06
N CYS A 43 7.66 -2.37 0.81
CA CYS A 43 6.92 -3.01 -0.28
C CYS A 43 5.42 -3.09 0.02
N ALA A 44 5.07 -3.34 1.28
CA ALA A 44 3.69 -3.30 1.74
C ALA A 44 3.08 -1.89 1.54
N ALA A 45 3.80 -0.85 1.98
CA ALA A 45 3.36 0.53 1.82
C ALA A 45 3.16 0.92 0.36
N SER A 46 4.14 0.60 -0.50
CA SER A 46 4.03 0.87 -1.93
C SER A 46 2.84 0.17 -2.59
N GLN A 47 2.52 -1.06 -2.21
CA GLN A 47 1.31 -1.74 -2.70
C GLN A 47 0.03 -1.06 -2.22
N THR A 48 -0.05 -0.74 -0.93
CA THR A 48 -1.22 -0.06 -0.36
C THR A 48 -1.47 1.30 -1.02
N GLU A 49 -0.42 2.10 -1.23
CA GLU A 49 -0.51 3.35 -1.99
C GLU A 49 -1.01 3.12 -3.42
N GLY A 50 -0.52 2.07 -4.09
CA GLY A 50 -0.99 1.68 -5.40
C GLY A 50 -2.50 1.42 -5.43
N PHE A 51 -3.02 0.66 -4.46
CA PHE A 51 -4.45 0.37 -4.35
C PHE A 51 -5.28 1.62 -4.03
N MET A 52 -4.81 2.47 -3.11
CA MET A 52 -5.49 3.72 -2.80
C MET A 52 -5.56 4.64 -4.02
N ASN A 53 -4.46 4.77 -4.77
CA ASN A 53 -4.42 5.61 -5.96
C ASN A 53 -5.33 5.08 -7.08
N HIS A 54 -5.38 3.77 -7.27
CA HIS A 54 -6.31 3.12 -8.20
C HIS A 54 -7.77 3.36 -7.79
N GLY A 55 -8.09 3.18 -6.50
CA GLY A 55 -9.42 3.47 -5.96
C GLY A 55 -9.82 4.93 -6.18
N ASN A 56 -8.91 5.87 -5.87
CA ASN A 56 -9.14 7.30 -6.11
C ASN A 56 -9.36 7.61 -7.59
N ALA A 57 -8.61 6.98 -8.50
CA ALA A 57 -8.79 7.16 -9.93
C ALA A 57 -10.19 6.70 -10.39
N ILE A 58 -10.71 5.59 -9.84
CA ILE A 58 -12.09 5.14 -10.07
C ILE A 58 -13.10 6.17 -9.53
N LEU A 59 -12.90 6.68 -8.31
CA LEU A 59 -13.78 7.68 -7.72
C LEU A 59 -13.80 8.99 -8.52
N MET A 60 -12.66 9.41 -9.09
CA MET A 60 -12.57 10.55 -10.01
C MET A 60 -13.39 10.32 -11.28
N MET A 61 -13.30 9.12 -11.87
CA MET A 61 -14.09 8.76 -13.06
C MET A 61 -15.60 8.71 -12.79
N ASN A 62 -15.99 8.37 -11.55
CA ASN A 62 -17.38 8.36 -11.11
C ASN A 62 -17.90 9.76 -10.70
N GLY A 63 -17.02 10.76 -10.63
CA GLY A 63 -17.37 12.12 -10.17
C GLY A 63 -17.56 12.23 -8.65
N GLU A 64 -17.04 11.27 -7.88
CA GLU A 64 -17.04 11.29 -6.41
C GLU A 64 -15.85 12.09 -5.84
N LEU A 65 -14.79 12.23 -6.64
CA LEU A 65 -13.64 13.11 -6.39
C LEU A 65 -13.44 14.06 -7.58
N ASP A 66 -12.75 15.18 -7.34
CA ASP A 66 -12.36 16.11 -8.40
C ASP A 66 -11.50 15.39 -9.45
N TYR A 67 -11.88 15.52 -10.71
CA TYR A 67 -11.22 14.82 -11.80
C TYR A 67 -9.83 15.38 -12.09
N ASP A 68 -8.83 14.51 -12.04
CA ASP A 68 -7.45 14.75 -12.48
C ASP A 68 -7.09 13.73 -13.57
N ALA A 69 -6.88 14.23 -14.80
CA ALA A 69 -6.60 13.39 -15.95
C ALA A 69 -5.26 12.65 -15.84
N ASP A 70 -4.23 13.31 -15.31
CA ASP A 70 -2.88 12.73 -15.19
C ASP A 70 -2.88 11.62 -14.12
N HIS A 71 -3.60 11.84 -13.01
CA HIS A 71 -3.78 10.82 -11.98
C HIS A 71 -4.58 9.63 -12.52
N VAL A 72 -5.68 9.88 -13.22
CA VAL A 72 -6.50 8.82 -13.81
C VAL A 72 -5.70 8.00 -14.82
N GLU A 73 -5.02 8.62 -15.79
CA GLU A 73 -4.23 7.89 -16.80
C GLU A 73 -3.12 7.03 -16.19
N LYS A 74 -2.54 7.49 -15.07
CA LYS A 74 -1.46 6.76 -14.39
C LYS A 74 -1.94 5.55 -13.60
N TYR A 75 -3.17 5.59 -13.07
CA TYR A 75 -3.65 4.62 -12.08
C TYR A 75 -4.90 3.83 -12.50
N LEU A 76 -5.44 4.02 -13.71
CA LEU A 76 -6.55 3.25 -14.31
C LEU A 76 -6.11 2.54 -15.60
#